data_AF-Q001V2-F1
#
_entry.id   AF-Q001V2-F1
#
_cell.length_a   1.000
_cell.length_b   1.000
_cell.length_c   1.000
_cell.angle_alpha   90.00
_cell.angle_beta   90.00
_cell.angle_gamma   90.00
#
_symmetry.space_group_name_H-M   'P 1'
#
loop_
_entity.id
_entity.type
_entity.pdbx_description
1 polymer ?
#
loop_
_entity_poly.entity_id
_entity_poly.type
_entity_poly.pdbx_seq_one_letter_code
_entity_poly.pdbx_strand_id
1 'polypeptide(L)'
;TREGIGSDTQSIDSIVRSIPGTYTNTDQAQGTVQVNIRGMSGFGRVNTMIDGVTQTFYGSASDDPARFHSQTGTSAFGAVIDTNFLIGVDVTRGTFEGVGGANALMGSANFKTIGINDIVHDGNIFGFLGRFSYGSNGIGPSYMSAVAGKTELENNGYV
;
A
#
# COMPACT_ATOMS: atom_id res chain seq x y z
N THR A 1 -10.31 -6.40 7.49
CA THR A 1 -10.68 -5.99 6.14
C THR A 1 -11.46 -4.68 6.13
N ARG A 2 -10.97 -3.68 5.38
CA ARG A 2 -11.73 -2.48 4.98
C ARG A 2 -11.71 -2.45 3.45
N GLU A 3 -12.88 -2.54 2.83
CA GLU A 3 -13.08 -2.42 1.38
C GLU A 3 -13.72 -1.05 1.07
N GLY A 4 -13.54 -0.53 -0.16
CA GLY A 4 -14.15 0.74 -0.60
C GLY A 4 -13.22 1.94 -0.78
N ILE A 5 -11.91 1.75 -0.94
CA ILE A 5 -10.95 2.87 -1.10
C ILE A 5 -11.06 3.56 -2.47
N GLY A 6 -11.65 2.89 -3.47
CA GLY A 6 -11.89 3.49 -4.80
C GLY A 6 -12.95 4.59 -4.80
N SER A 7 -13.86 4.62 -3.82
CA SER A 7 -14.98 5.58 -3.75
C SER A 7 -14.72 6.78 -2.85
N ASP A 8 -13.78 6.66 -1.90
CA ASP A 8 -13.44 7.73 -0.96
C ASP A 8 -12.12 8.39 -1.35
N THR A 9 -12.10 9.72 -1.43
CA THR A 9 -10.90 10.55 -1.74
C THR A 9 -9.80 10.49 -0.64
N GLN A 10 -9.84 9.48 0.23
CA GLN A 10 -8.92 9.36 1.36
C GLN A 10 -7.58 8.75 0.93
N SER A 11 -6.49 9.28 1.48
CA SER A 11 -5.16 8.72 1.27
C SER A 11 -5.03 7.35 1.93
N ILE A 12 -4.19 6.48 1.37
CA ILE A 12 -3.86 5.17 1.96
C ILE A 12 -3.38 5.32 3.41
N ASP A 13 -2.65 6.40 3.70
CA ASP A 13 -2.20 6.74 5.05
C ASP A 13 -3.38 6.99 6.01
N SER A 14 -4.41 7.72 5.57
CA SER A 14 -5.62 7.95 6.37
C SER A 14 -6.33 6.63 6.69
N ILE A 15 -6.30 5.69 5.74
CA ILE A 15 -7.01 4.42 5.85
C ILE A 15 -6.27 3.47 6.79
N VAL A 16 -4.95 3.34 6.67
CA VAL A 16 -4.18 2.54 7.63
C VAL A 16 -4.27 3.14 9.04
N ARG A 17 -4.25 4.47 9.19
CA ARG A 17 -4.41 5.14 10.50
C ARG A 17 -5.80 5.02 11.10
N SER A 18 -6.81 4.81 10.26
CA SER A 18 -8.18 4.58 10.73
C SER A 18 -8.41 3.15 11.24
N ILE A 19 -7.42 2.25 11.11
CA ILE A 19 -7.39 0.96 11.80
C ILE A 19 -6.67 1.19 13.16
N PRO A 20 -7.29 0.83 14.30
CA PRO A 20 -6.67 1.05 15.61
C PRO A 20 -5.35 0.29 15.77
N GLY A 21 -4.31 1.00 16.25
CA GLY A 21 -3.00 0.45 16.55
C GLY A 21 -2.09 0.19 15.34
N THR A 22 -2.45 0.73 14.18
CA THR A 22 -1.68 0.65 12.94
C THR A 22 -1.38 2.03 12.39
N TYR A 23 -0.19 2.21 11.83
CA TYR A 23 0.22 3.46 11.21
C TYR A 23 1.14 3.19 10.02
N THR A 24 1.03 4.05 9.03
CA THR A 24 1.92 4.09 7.88
C THR A 24 3.07 5.04 8.15
N ASN A 25 4.26 4.63 7.75
CA ASN A 25 5.41 5.51 7.66
C ASN A 25 5.89 5.51 6.20
N THR A 26 5.95 6.69 5.59
CA THR A 26 6.51 6.86 4.25
C THR A 26 7.84 7.54 4.41
N ASP A 27 8.92 6.81 4.11
CA ASP A 27 10.25 7.40 4.05
C ASP A 27 10.33 8.24 2.77
N GLN A 28 10.49 9.56 2.91
CA GLN A 28 10.58 10.47 1.76
C GLN A 28 11.87 10.31 0.96
N ALA A 29 12.96 9.84 1.58
CA ALA A 29 14.23 9.59 0.90
C ALA A 29 14.18 8.30 0.06
N GLN A 30 13.38 7.32 0.47
CA GLN A 30 13.30 6.01 -0.20
C GLN A 30 12.00 5.78 -0.97
N GLY A 31 10.96 6.60 -0.78
CA GLY A 31 9.67 6.47 -1.46
C GLY A 31 8.89 5.21 -1.10
N THR A 32 9.23 4.53 0.00
CA THR A 32 8.61 3.26 0.39
C THR A 32 7.47 3.45 1.36
N VAL A 33 6.41 2.65 1.22
CA VAL A 33 5.32 2.58 2.19
C VAL A 33 5.60 1.47 3.21
N GLN A 34 5.77 1.86 4.47
CA GLN A 34 5.91 0.95 5.60
C GLN A 34 4.61 0.90 6.41
N VAL A 35 4.16 -0.29 6.79
CA VAL A 35 3.12 -0.46 7.80
C VAL A 35 3.74 -0.88 9.12
N ASN A 36 3.32 -0.23 10.19
CA ASN A 36 3.68 -0.58 11.54
C ASN A 36 2.43 -1.02 12.30
N ILE A 37 2.56 -2.10 13.07
CA ILE A 37 1.52 -2.66 13.91
C ILE A 37 2.07 -2.72 15.34
N ARG A 38 1.46 -1.96 16.27
CA ARG A 38 1.84 -1.91 17.69
C ARG A 38 3.33 -1.66 17.97
N GLY A 39 3.95 -0.68 17.31
CA GLY A 39 5.37 -0.37 17.54
C GLY A 39 6.32 -1.14 16.64
N MET A 40 5.87 -2.21 15.98
CA MET A 40 6.72 -3.12 15.23
C MET A 40 6.52 -2.98 13.72
N SER A 41 7.63 -2.94 12.98
CA SER A 41 7.66 -3.01 11.51
C SER A 41 8.88 -3.82 11.04
N GLY A 42 8.81 -4.37 9.81
CA GLY A 42 9.91 -5.04 9.13
C GLY A 42 10.37 -6.39 9.72
N PHE A 43 11.33 -7.03 9.05
CA PHE A 43 12.09 -8.23 9.46
C PHE A 43 11.29 -9.28 10.25
N GLY A 44 10.28 -9.89 9.63
CA GLY A 44 9.57 -11.02 10.26
C GLY A 44 8.57 -10.64 11.36
N ARG A 45 8.47 -9.35 11.71
CA ARG A 45 7.50 -8.86 12.71
C ARG A 45 6.19 -8.44 12.06
N VAL A 46 6.26 -7.65 10.99
CA VAL A 46 5.10 -7.30 10.17
C VAL A 46 5.40 -7.68 8.73
N ASN A 47 4.61 -8.60 8.19
CA ASN A 47 4.72 -8.96 6.79
C ASN A 47 3.92 -7.97 5.93
N THR A 48 4.62 -7.17 5.13
CA THR A 48 3.99 -6.26 4.15
C THR A 48 3.91 -6.97 2.80
N MET A 49 2.72 -7.04 2.23
CA MET A 49 2.44 -7.67 0.94
C MET A 49 1.78 -6.69 -0.03
N ILE A 50 1.97 -6.94 -1.32
CA ILE A 50 1.19 -6.34 -2.40
C ILE A 50 0.56 -7.48 -3.18
N ASP A 51 -0.76 -7.54 -3.23
CA ASP A 51 -1.54 -8.59 -3.88
C ASP A 51 -1.09 -10.01 -3.45
N GLY A 52 -0.74 -10.16 -2.17
CA GLY A 52 -0.25 -11.41 -1.59
C GLY A 52 1.26 -11.67 -1.76
N VAL A 53 1.97 -10.86 -2.54
CA VAL A 53 3.42 -10.98 -2.73
C VAL A 53 4.15 -10.21 -1.64
N THR A 54 4.92 -10.93 -0.82
CA THR A 54 5.72 -10.36 0.28
C THR A 54 6.80 -9.42 -0.24
N GLN A 55 6.87 -8.21 0.33
CA GLN A 55 7.88 -7.21 0.04
C GLN A 55 9.04 -7.31 1.02
N THR A 56 10.25 -7.53 0.52
CA THR A 56 11.47 -7.70 1.33
C THR A 56 12.44 -6.54 1.19
N PHE A 57 12.03 -5.43 0.58
CA PHE A 57 12.91 -4.29 0.37
C PHE A 57 13.35 -3.69 1.71
N TYR A 58 14.66 -3.46 1.80
CA TYR A 58 15.32 -2.81 2.92
C TYR A 58 16.33 -1.82 2.36
N GLY A 59 16.17 -0.55 2.72
CA GLY A 59 17.12 0.50 2.41
C GLY A 59 17.58 1.19 3.69
N SER A 60 18.87 1.47 3.78
CA SER A 60 19.40 2.45 4.73
C SER A 60 19.78 3.71 3.97
N ALA A 61 19.09 4.82 4.24
CA ALA A 61 19.41 6.13 3.69
C ALA A 61 19.97 7.02 4.81
N SER A 62 20.78 8.01 4.45
CA SER A 62 21.23 9.06 5.37
C SER A 62 20.67 10.37 4.85
N ASP A 63 19.82 11.03 5.63
CA ASP A 63 19.11 12.25 5.20
C ASP A 63 19.99 13.52 5.21
N ASP A 64 21.28 13.38 5.54
CA ASP A 64 22.26 14.48 5.61
C ASP A 64 23.35 14.34 4.52
N PRO A 65 23.38 15.20 3.49
CA PRO A 65 24.41 15.18 2.45
C PRO A 65 25.82 15.59 2.96
N ALA A 66 25.95 16.06 4.20
CA ALA A 66 27.20 16.61 4.75
C ALA A 66 27.78 15.85 5.95
N ARG A 67 27.10 14.81 6.49
CA ARG A 67 27.56 14.13 7.72
C ARG A 67 27.41 12.61 7.68
N PHE A 68 28.31 11.96 6.95
CA PHE A 68 28.47 10.50 6.86
C PHE A 68 28.75 9.76 8.20
N HIS A 69 28.86 10.46 9.34
CA HIS A 69 29.30 9.85 10.61
C HIS A 69 28.56 10.37 11.86
N SER A 70 27.53 11.21 11.74
CA SER A 70 26.93 11.88 12.92
C SER A 70 25.42 11.74 13.08
N GLN A 71 24.71 11.12 12.14
CA GLN A 71 23.27 10.91 12.25
C GLN A 71 22.88 9.49 11.88
N THR A 72 21.96 8.94 12.68
CA THR A 72 21.29 7.67 12.46
C THR A 72 20.59 7.72 11.11
N GLY A 73 21.12 7.02 10.11
CA GLY A 73 20.43 6.86 8.84
C GLY A 73 19.03 6.26 9.04
N THR A 74 18.05 6.73 8.28
CA THR A 74 16.72 6.13 8.23
C THR A 74 16.85 4.76 7.57
N SER A 75 16.64 3.72 8.37
CA SER A 75 16.55 2.35 7.88
C SER A 75 15.07 2.06 7.65
N ALA A 76 14.64 2.06 6.39
CA ALA A 76 13.26 1.83 6.02
C ALA A 76 13.06 0.44 5.42
N PHE A 77 11.98 -0.18 5.86
CA PHE A 77 11.42 -1.41 5.30
C PHE A 77 10.10 -1.02 4.67
N GLY A 78 9.86 -1.39 3.42
CA GLY A 78 8.58 -1.03 2.85
C GLY A 78 8.37 -1.57 1.45
N ALA A 79 7.13 -1.44 1.01
CA ALA A 79 6.73 -1.68 -0.36
C ALA A 79 7.15 -0.48 -1.21
N VAL A 80 7.93 -0.72 -2.27
CA VAL A 80 8.18 0.29 -3.32
C VAL A 80 6.98 0.26 -4.26
N ILE A 81 5.97 1.07 -4.00
CA ILE A 81 4.75 1.13 -4.79
C ILE A 81 4.18 2.55 -4.78
N ASP A 82 3.67 3.00 -5.92
CA ASP A 82 2.93 4.25 -5.95
C ASP A 82 1.56 4.04 -5.29
N THR A 83 1.31 4.82 -4.24
CA THR A 83 0.05 4.83 -3.50
C THR A 83 -1.19 5.10 -4.36
N ASN A 84 -1.04 5.76 -5.52
CA ASN A 84 -2.13 5.97 -6.48
C ASN A 84 -2.65 4.65 -7.06
N PHE A 85 -1.82 3.62 -7.16
CA PHE A 85 -2.22 2.29 -7.64
C PHE A 85 -2.84 1.42 -6.56
N LEU A 86 -2.91 1.88 -5.30
CA LEU A 86 -3.47 1.11 -4.20
C LEU A 86 -4.94 1.45 -3.96
N ILE A 87 -5.78 0.43 -3.88
CA ILE A 87 -7.24 0.49 -3.61
C ILE A 87 -7.64 -0.23 -2.34
N GLY A 88 -6.68 -0.79 -1.62
CA GLY A 88 -6.98 -1.64 -0.49
C GLY A 88 -5.79 -1.80 0.41
N VAL A 89 -6.06 -1.96 1.69
CA VAL A 89 -5.14 -2.60 2.61
C VAL A 89 -5.95 -3.50 3.53
N ASP A 90 -5.59 -4.76 3.57
CA ASP A 90 -6.09 -5.68 4.58
C ASP A 90 -5.03 -5.89 5.65
N VAL A 91 -5.36 -5.53 6.88
CA VAL A 91 -4.45 -5.65 8.02
C VAL A 91 -4.96 -6.75 8.94
N THR A 92 -4.15 -7.79 9.06
CA THR A 92 -4.34 -8.87 10.03
C THR A 92 -3.42 -8.61 11.22
N ARG A 93 -3.99 -8.63 12.43
CA ARG A 93 -3.24 -8.44 13.68
C ARG A 93 -3.11 -9.77 14.40
N GLY A 94 -1.97 -9.98 15.04
CA GLY A 94 -1.69 -11.22 15.77
C GLY A 94 -0.80 -12.16 14.98
N THR A 95 -0.52 -13.32 15.57
CA THR A 95 0.46 -14.28 15.12
C THR A 95 -0.16 -15.41 14.30
N PHE A 96 0.47 -15.78 13.19
CA PHE A 96 0.38 -17.11 12.53
C PHE A 96 -0.96 -17.57 11.92
N GLU A 97 -1.89 -16.68 11.55
CA GLU A 97 -3.09 -17.11 10.80
C GLU A 97 -3.06 -16.70 9.32
N GLY A 98 -3.36 -17.66 8.44
CA GLY A 98 -3.63 -17.45 7.01
C GLY A 98 -2.40 -17.35 6.09
N VAL A 99 -2.66 -17.01 4.82
CA VAL A 99 -1.70 -16.97 3.70
C VAL A 99 -0.58 -15.94 3.91
N GLY A 100 -0.78 -14.97 4.80
CA GLY A 100 0.18 -13.92 5.17
C GLY A 100 1.01 -14.19 6.43
N GLY A 101 0.82 -15.35 7.09
CA GLY A 101 1.39 -15.65 8.41
C GLY A 101 2.89 -15.94 8.42
N ALA A 102 3.50 -16.28 7.28
CA ALA A 102 4.95 -16.38 7.17
C ALA A 102 5.57 -15.00 7.40
N ASN A 103 6.52 -14.86 8.32
CA ASN A 103 7.19 -13.60 8.67
C ASN A 103 6.29 -12.54 9.34
N ALA A 104 5.25 -12.95 10.08
CA ALA A 104 4.24 -12.07 10.69
C ALA A 104 4.11 -12.26 12.23
N LEU A 105 5.20 -12.06 12.99
CA LEU A 105 5.18 -12.21 14.46
C LEU A 105 4.16 -11.29 15.17
N MET A 106 3.82 -10.15 14.57
CA MET A 106 2.90 -9.16 15.12
C MET A 106 1.67 -8.92 14.21
N GLY A 107 1.68 -9.46 12.99
CA GLY A 107 0.62 -9.35 12.01
C GLY A 107 1.14 -9.17 10.58
N SER A 108 0.21 -8.96 9.65
CA SER A 108 0.50 -8.73 8.24
C SER A 108 -0.37 -7.62 7.67
N ALA A 109 0.15 -6.90 6.68
CA ALA A 109 -0.57 -5.90 5.92
C ALA A 109 -0.47 -6.25 4.43
N ASN A 110 -1.60 -6.56 3.80
CA ASN A 110 -1.67 -6.85 2.37
C ASN A 110 -2.33 -5.69 1.64
N PHE A 111 -1.54 -4.95 0.86
CA PHE A 111 -2.04 -3.91 -0.03
C PHE A 111 -2.66 -4.54 -1.28
N LYS A 112 -3.78 -3.98 -1.74
CA LYS A 112 -4.45 -4.38 -2.97
C LYS A 112 -4.24 -3.31 -4.03
N THR A 113 -3.77 -3.70 -5.22
CA THR A 113 -3.65 -2.79 -6.36
C THR A 113 -4.95 -2.70 -7.16
N ILE A 114 -5.09 -1.63 -7.96
CA ILE A 114 -6.24 -1.43 -8.87
C ILE A 114 -6.37 -2.64 -9.81
N GLY A 115 -7.52 -3.31 -9.77
CA GLY A 115 -7.89 -4.36 -10.70
C GLY A 115 -8.93 -3.91 -11.73
N ILE A 116 -9.23 -4.81 -12.68
CA ILE A 116 -10.21 -4.56 -13.75
C ILE A 116 -11.61 -4.27 -13.18
N ASN A 117 -12.03 -5.01 -12.15
CA ASN A 117 -13.34 -4.79 -11.51
C ASN A 117 -13.43 -3.48 -10.71
N ASP A 118 -12.28 -2.86 -10.40
CA ASP A 118 -12.25 -1.55 -9.74
C ASP A 118 -12.36 -0.39 -10.74
N ILE A 119 -12.23 -0.69 -12.05
CA ILE A 119 -12.33 0.28 -13.14
C ILE A 119 -13.63 0.08 -13.93
N VAL A 120 -13.98 -1.17 -14.24
CA VAL A 120 -15.16 -1.55 -15.02
C VAL A 120 -16.24 -2.12 -14.10
N HIS A 121 -17.32 -1.36 -13.91
CA HIS A 121 -18.46 -1.77 -13.09
C HIS A 121 -19.32 -2.81 -13.82
N ASP A 122 -20.02 -3.65 -13.05
CA ASP A 122 -20.89 -4.71 -13.58
C ASP A 122 -21.86 -4.18 -14.65
N GLY A 123 -22.02 -4.95 -15.74
CA GLY A 123 -22.84 -4.57 -16.88
C GLY A 123 -22.18 -3.60 -17.88
N ASN A 124 -20.95 -3.14 -17.62
CA ASN A 124 -20.16 -2.35 -18.57
C ASN A 124 -18.99 -3.15 -19.14
N ILE A 125 -18.61 -2.83 -20.39
CA ILE A 125 -17.49 -3.48 -21.09
C ILE A 125 -16.20 -2.64 -21.08
N PHE A 126 -16.30 -1.39 -20.64
CA PHE A 126 -15.19 -0.44 -20.60
C PHE A 126 -15.33 0.49 -19.40
N GLY A 127 -14.20 0.91 -18.85
CA GLY A 127 -14.15 1.83 -17.71
C GLY A 127 -12.89 2.69 -17.71
N PHE A 128 -12.99 3.80 -17.00
CA PHE A 128 -11.90 4.75 -16.78
C PHE A 128 -11.85 5.13 -15.31
N LEU A 129 -10.65 5.18 -14.75
CA LEU A 129 -10.39 5.65 -13.40
C LEU A 129 -9.33 6.75 -13.44
N GLY A 130 -9.63 7.90 -12.84
CA GLY A 130 -8.69 8.99 -12.66
C GLY A 130 -8.54 9.32 -11.18
N ARG A 131 -7.30 9.49 -10.70
CA ARG A 131 -7.01 10.03 -9.37
C ARG A 131 -6.20 11.31 -9.53
N PHE A 132 -6.60 12.32 -8.77
CA PHE A 132 -5.89 13.58 -8.67
C PHE A 132 -5.79 13.97 -7.20
N SER A 133 -4.61 14.35 -6.75
CA SER A 133 -4.38 14.83 -5.40
C SER A 133 -3.40 15.99 -5.40
N TYR A 134 -3.59 16.94 -4.50
CA TYR A 134 -2.69 18.08 -4.32
C TYR A 134 -2.42 18.30 -2.84
N GLY A 135 -1.15 18.47 -2.46
CA GLY A 135 -0.75 18.79 -1.09
C GLY A 135 0.24 19.95 -1.04
N SER A 136 -0.05 20.95 -0.22
CA SER A 136 0.76 22.17 -0.07
C SER A 136 1.97 22.03 0.87
N ASN A 137 2.15 20.87 1.53
CA ASN A 137 3.25 20.61 2.47
C ASN A 137 4.36 19.72 1.84
N GLY A 138 4.86 20.10 0.66
CA GLY A 138 5.92 19.37 -0.04
C GLY A 138 5.48 18.10 -0.79
N ILE A 139 4.19 17.77 -0.80
CA ILE A 139 3.63 16.63 -1.55
C ILE A 139 3.47 16.98 -3.03
N GLY A 140 3.02 18.21 -3.33
CA GLY A 140 2.79 18.67 -4.70
C GLY A 140 1.54 18.04 -5.36
N PRO A 141 1.37 18.24 -6.67
CA PRO A 141 0.33 17.58 -7.45
C PRO A 141 0.71 16.13 -7.79
N SER A 142 -0.26 15.23 -7.73
CA SER A 142 -0.16 13.83 -8.15
C SER A 142 -1.38 13.46 -8.97
N TYR A 143 -1.16 12.70 -10.04
CA TYR A 143 -2.17 12.30 -11.01
C TYR A 143 -1.96 10.86 -11.45
N MET A 144 -3.05 10.13 -11.61
CA MET A 144 -3.06 8.78 -12.15
C MET A 144 -4.29 8.62 -13.03
N SER A 145 -4.13 7.93 -14.15
CA SER A 145 -5.23 7.50 -15.00
C SER A 145 -5.07 6.03 -15.36
N ALA A 146 -6.18 5.31 -15.37
CA ALA A 146 -6.26 3.91 -15.77
C ALA A 146 -7.49 3.71 -16.66
N VAL A 147 -7.35 2.83 -17.64
CA VAL A 147 -8.42 2.37 -18.53
C VAL A 147 -8.46 0.85 -18.50
N ALA A 148 -9.65 0.28 -18.56
CA ALA A 148 -9.81 -1.16 -18.63
C ALA A 148 -10.99 -1.52 -19.54
N GLY A 149 -10.83 -2.63 -20.25
CA GLY A 149 -11.90 -3.34 -20.91
C GLY A 149 -12.21 -4.61 -20.13
N LYS A 150 -13.48 -5.02 -20.11
CA LYS A 150 -13.94 -6.27 -19.51
C LYS A 150 -14.90 -6.94 -20.47
N THR A 151 -14.62 -8.19 -20.84
CA THR A 151 -15.57 -9.05 -21.54
C THR A 151 -15.93 -10.21 -20.62
N GLU A 152 -17.21 -10.31 -20.27
CA GLU A 152 -17.71 -11.42 -19.47
C GLU A 152 -17.73 -12.71 -20.31
N LEU A 153 -17.20 -13.78 -19.73
CA LEU A 153 -17.20 -15.11 -20.28
C LEU A 153 -18.42 -15.88 -19.74
N GLU A 154 -18.86 -16.89 -20.48
CA GLU A 154 -20.02 -17.73 -20.12
C GLU A 154 -19.88 -18.46 -18.77
N ASN A 155 -18.67 -18.53 -18.21
CA ASN A 155 -18.35 -19.15 -16.93
C ASN A 155 -18.29 -18.17 -15.76
N ASN A 156 -18.89 -16.98 -15.88
CA ASN A 156 -18.77 -15.86 -14.92
C ASN A 156 -17.33 -15.35 -14.71
N GLY A 157 -16.38 -15.76 -15.56
CA GLY A 157 -15.05 -15.17 -15.65
C GLY A 157 -15.06 -13.90 -16.51
N TYR A 158 -13.95 -13.17 -16.52
CA TYR A 158 -13.77 -12.04 -17.42
C TYR A 158 -12.35 -11.98 -17.98
N VAL A 159 -12.22 -11.43 -19.18
CA VAL A 159 -10.95 -11.09 -19.85
C VAL A 159 -10.89 -9.61 -20.22
#